data_AF-A0A7W4DWK3-F1
#
_entry.id   AF-A0A7W4DWK3-F1
#
_cell.length_a   1.000
_cell.length_b   1.000
_cell.length_c   1.000
_cell.angle_alpha   90.00
_cell.angle_beta   90.00
_cell.angle_gamma   90.00
#
_symmetry.space_group_name_H-M   'P 1'
#
loop_
_entity.id
_entity.type
_entity.pdbx_description
1 polymer ?
#
loop_
_entity_poly.entity_id
_entity_poly.type
_entity_poly.pdbx_seq_one_letter_code
_entity_poly.pdbx_strand_id
1 'polypeptide(L)'
;MEGKVRSWFRAVAIVLVAFTVASVPAVGQEVKKSVPNIFTPNGDGINDRITLESKETMVFVVYNREGGVVFRAEGRQIIFDGLNERGQKISDGIYYYILKDPADGYASNKGFIYLSTDKNTGGERGE
;
A
#
# COMPACT_ATOMS: atom_id res chain seq x y z
N MET A 1 61.21 2.14 -68.06
CA MET A 1 61.16 1.27 -66.87
C MET A 1 60.13 1.89 -65.93
N GLU A 2 58.83 1.63 -66.12
CA GLU A 2 58.06 0.53 -65.50
C GLU A 2 58.24 0.48 -63.97
N GLY A 3 57.23 0.52 -63.10
CA GLY A 3 55.79 0.73 -63.14
C GLY A 3 55.43 1.36 -61.77
N LYS A 4 54.22 1.44 -61.23
CA LYS A 4 52.95 0.78 -61.49
C LYS A 4 51.96 1.54 -60.59
N VAL A 5 50.95 2.19 -61.16
CA VAL A 5 49.82 2.75 -60.39
C VAL A 5 49.06 1.59 -59.75
N ARG A 6 48.87 1.59 -58.43
CA ARG A 6 47.89 0.73 -57.74
C ARG A 6 47.26 1.45 -56.55
N SER A 7 46.10 2.06 -56.80
CA SER A 7 45.11 2.46 -55.79
C SER A 7 44.33 1.23 -55.33
N TRP A 8 44.45 0.79 -54.06
CA TRP A 8 43.47 -0.11 -53.43
C TRP A 8 43.37 0.21 -51.92
N PHE A 9 42.26 0.85 -51.53
CA PHE A 9 41.65 0.99 -50.20
C PHE A 9 42.35 0.29 -49.02
N ARG A 10 42.66 1.04 -47.96
CA ARG A 10 42.72 0.48 -46.60
C ARG A 10 42.01 1.40 -45.58
N ALA A 11 40.77 1.01 -45.32
CA ALA A 11 40.06 1.08 -44.04
C ALA A 11 39.88 2.46 -43.41
N VAL A 12 38.70 3.04 -43.64
CA VAL A 12 38.01 3.87 -42.65
C VAL A 12 37.81 3.00 -41.40
N ALA A 13 38.53 3.28 -40.33
CA ALA A 13 38.26 2.69 -39.03
C ALA A 13 36.97 3.32 -38.47
N ILE A 14 35.82 2.73 -38.81
CA ILE A 14 34.56 3.04 -38.13
C ILE A 14 34.69 2.46 -36.73
N VAL A 15 34.96 3.30 -35.75
CA VAL A 15 34.80 2.95 -34.34
C VAL A 15 33.30 2.86 -34.07
N LEU A 16 32.74 1.66 -34.21
CA LEU A 16 31.41 1.34 -33.70
C LEU A 16 31.48 1.40 -32.18
N VAL A 17 31.07 2.52 -31.59
CA VAL A 17 30.76 2.57 -30.16
C VAL A 17 29.48 1.74 -29.97
N ALA A 18 29.64 0.48 -29.62
CA ALA A 18 28.55 -0.32 -29.10
C ALA A 18 28.19 0.24 -27.72
N PHE A 19 27.28 1.21 -27.68
CA PHE A 19 26.67 1.67 -26.45
C PHE A 19 25.73 0.55 -25.99
N THR A 20 26.22 -0.34 -25.15
CA THR A 20 25.35 -1.33 -24.51
C THR A 20 24.43 -0.56 -23.57
N VAL A 21 23.13 -0.57 -23.83
CA VAL A 21 22.16 -0.23 -22.79
C VAL A 21 22.20 -1.39 -21.81
N ALA A 22 23.06 -1.30 -20.79
CA ALA A 22 22.97 -2.20 -19.66
C ALA A 22 21.59 -1.99 -19.04
N SER A 23 20.70 -2.98 -19.22
CA SER A 23 19.48 -3.09 -18.44
C SER A 23 19.88 -3.14 -16.99
N VAL A 24 19.69 -2.03 -16.26
CA VAL A 24 19.84 -2.03 -14.81
C VAL A 24 18.73 -2.96 -14.30
N PRO A 25 19.05 -4.08 -13.62
CA PRO A 25 18.00 -4.91 -13.04
C PRO A 25 17.23 -4.02 -12.07
N ALA A 26 15.90 -3.99 -12.21
CA ALA A 26 15.03 -3.32 -11.25
C ALA A 26 15.29 -3.95 -9.88
N VAL A 27 16.13 -3.29 -9.07
CA VAL A 27 16.36 -3.65 -7.67
C VAL A 27 14.97 -3.71 -7.03
N GLY A 28 14.64 -4.85 -6.44
CA GLY A 28 13.30 -5.19 -5.99
C GLY A 28 12.66 -4.03 -5.23
N GLN A 29 11.66 -3.42 -5.86
CA GLN A 29 10.90 -2.34 -5.23
C GLN A 29 10.12 -2.95 -4.08
N GLU A 30 10.47 -2.60 -2.85
CA GLU A 30 9.72 -3.02 -1.68
C GLU A 30 8.30 -2.48 -1.79
N VAL A 31 7.34 -3.37 -2.07
CA VAL A 31 5.93 -3.00 -2.19
C VAL A 31 5.40 -2.77 -0.78
N LYS A 32 5.25 -1.49 -0.42
CA LYS A 32 4.64 -1.12 0.86
C LYS A 32 3.17 -1.52 0.91
N LYS A 33 2.73 -2.02 2.07
CA LYS A 33 1.34 -2.39 2.34
C LYS A 33 0.46 -1.14 2.40
N SER A 34 -0.84 -1.32 2.20
CA SER A 34 -1.83 -0.27 2.44
C SER A 34 -2.71 -0.66 3.62
N VAL A 35 -3.13 0.33 4.41
CA VAL A 35 -4.17 0.14 5.42
C VAL A 35 -5.52 0.08 4.70
N PRO A 36 -6.36 -0.95 4.94
CA PRO A 36 -7.70 -1.01 4.37
C PRO A 36 -8.54 0.22 4.73
N ASN A 37 -9.24 0.77 3.74
CA ASN A 37 -10.10 1.94 3.90
C ASN A 37 -11.60 1.60 3.92
N ILE A 38 -11.98 0.36 3.63
CA ILE A 38 -13.36 -0.14 3.75
C ILE A 38 -13.36 -1.14 4.90
N PHE A 39 -14.28 -0.96 5.82
CA PHE A 39 -14.39 -1.77 7.03
C PHE A 39 -15.85 -2.10 7.32
N THR A 40 -16.21 -3.37 7.30
CA THR A 40 -17.60 -3.82 7.46
C THR A 40 -17.69 -4.92 8.52
N PRO A 41 -17.58 -4.59 9.82
CA PRO A 41 -17.59 -5.56 10.92
C PRO A 41 -19.01 -6.08 11.20
N ASN A 42 -19.60 -6.78 10.23
CA ASN A 42 -20.98 -7.27 10.22
C ASN A 42 -21.06 -8.81 10.39
N GLY A 43 -19.92 -9.50 10.38
CA GLY A 43 -19.79 -10.94 10.57
C GLY A 43 -20.01 -11.78 9.32
N ASP A 44 -19.88 -11.21 8.12
CA ASP A 44 -19.99 -11.94 6.84
C ASP A 44 -18.66 -12.53 6.33
N GLY A 45 -17.55 -12.26 7.02
CA GLY A 45 -16.20 -12.70 6.69
C GLY A 45 -15.43 -11.77 5.77
N ILE A 46 -16.05 -10.69 5.26
CA ILE A 46 -15.45 -9.76 4.29
C ILE A 46 -15.24 -8.41 4.97
N ASN A 47 -13.99 -7.93 5.00
CA ASN A 47 -13.60 -6.67 5.65
C ASN A 47 -14.11 -6.55 7.11
N ASP A 48 -14.29 -7.67 7.81
CA ASP A 48 -14.76 -7.71 9.20
C ASP A 48 -13.71 -7.24 10.21
N ARG A 49 -12.44 -7.21 9.80
CA ARG A 49 -11.30 -6.83 10.64
C ARG A 49 -10.27 -6.06 9.83
N ILE A 50 -9.67 -5.04 10.45
CA ILE A 50 -8.42 -4.45 9.99
C ILE A 50 -7.28 -5.15 10.73
N THR A 51 -6.43 -5.86 9.99
CA THR A 51 -5.25 -6.53 10.52
C THR A 51 -3.99 -5.84 10.01
N LEU A 52 -3.16 -5.35 10.93
CA LEU A 52 -1.88 -4.71 10.63
C LEU A 52 -0.74 -5.52 11.22
N GLU A 53 0.32 -5.72 10.43
CA GLU A 53 1.47 -6.53 10.82
C GLU A 53 2.78 -5.89 10.35
N SER A 54 3.74 -5.79 11.28
CA SER A 54 5.06 -5.20 11.04
C SER A 54 6.16 -5.99 11.74
N LYS A 55 7.39 -5.77 11.27
CA LYS A 55 8.61 -6.31 11.89
C LYS A 55 8.92 -5.61 13.21
N GLU A 56 8.41 -4.40 13.40
CA GLU A 56 8.58 -3.59 14.61
C GLU A 56 7.23 -3.29 15.26
N THR A 57 7.28 -2.82 16.52
CA THR A 57 6.07 -2.43 17.23
C THR A 57 5.49 -1.17 16.61
N MET A 58 4.23 -1.26 16.16
CA MET A 58 3.48 -0.12 15.62
C MET A 58 2.57 0.48 16.68
N VAL A 59 2.17 1.74 16.47
CA VAL A 59 1.04 2.36 17.17
C VAL A 59 -0.03 2.73 16.15
N PHE A 60 -1.25 2.25 16.35
CA PHE A 60 -2.39 2.54 15.51
C PHE A 60 -3.49 3.23 16.33
N VAL A 61 -3.94 4.39 15.86
CA VAL A 61 -4.99 5.18 16.51
C VAL A 61 -6.06 5.53 15.50
N VAL A 62 -7.31 5.28 15.84
CA VAL A 62 -8.49 5.62 15.03
C VAL A 62 -9.29 6.70 15.75
N TYR A 63 -9.71 7.69 14.99
CA TYR A 63 -10.43 8.87 15.42
C TYR A 63 -11.80 8.95 14.74
N ASN A 64 -12.81 9.39 15.47
CA ASN A 64 -14.07 9.85 14.87
C ASN A 64 -13.87 11.20 14.15
N ARG A 65 -14.93 11.69 13.49
CA ARG A 65 -14.87 12.95 12.72
C ARG A 65 -14.65 14.19 13.60
N GLU A 66 -15.00 14.12 14.88
CA GLU A 66 -14.79 15.18 15.87
C GLU A 66 -13.36 15.17 16.46
N GLY A 67 -12.50 14.21 16.07
CA GLY A 67 -11.14 14.07 16.57
C GLY A 67 -11.01 13.30 17.89
N GLY A 68 -12.09 12.70 18.38
CA GLY A 68 -12.08 11.81 19.53
C GLY A 68 -11.52 10.43 19.18
N VAL A 69 -10.68 9.87 20.04
CA VAL A 69 -10.13 8.52 19.88
C VAL A 69 -11.23 7.48 20.10
N VAL A 70 -11.41 6.57 19.14
CA VAL A 70 -12.35 5.45 19.24
C VAL A 70 -11.67 4.10 19.40
N PHE A 71 -10.43 4.00 18.94
CA PHE A 71 -9.61 2.80 19.08
C PHE A 71 -8.13 3.19 19.15
N ARG A 72 -7.38 2.53 20.03
CA ARG A 72 -5.93 2.63 20.12
C ARG A 72 -5.34 1.28 20.43
N ALA A 73 -4.30 0.92 19.67
CA ALA A 73 -3.53 -0.29 19.92
C ALA A 73 -2.04 -0.06 19.65
N GLU A 74 -1.22 -0.86 20.31
CA GLU A 74 0.23 -0.88 20.14
C GLU A 74 0.70 -2.34 20.09
N GLY A 75 1.51 -2.68 19.09
CA GLY A 75 1.96 -4.05 18.91
C GLY A 75 2.56 -4.30 17.52
N ARG A 76 3.21 -5.46 17.38
CA ARG A 76 3.70 -5.95 16.08
C ARG A 76 2.57 -6.48 15.20
N GLN A 77 1.50 -6.94 15.83
CA GLN A 77 0.25 -7.32 15.22
C GLN A 77 -0.89 -6.55 15.91
N ILE A 78 -1.71 -5.87 15.12
CA ILE A 78 -2.86 -5.10 15.59
C ILE A 78 -4.08 -5.61 14.84
N ILE A 79 -5.15 -5.91 15.58
CA ILE A 79 -6.44 -6.32 15.02
C ILE A 79 -7.48 -5.33 15.54
N PHE A 80 -8.22 -4.71 14.62
CA PHE A 80 -9.36 -3.87 14.93
C PHE A 80 -10.62 -4.51 14.34
N ASP A 81 -11.56 -4.85 15.21
CA ASP A 81 -12.78 -5.62 14.95
C ASP A 81 -14.07 -4.77 15.04
N GLY A 82 -13.93 -3.45 15.13
CA GLY A 82 -15.06 -2.53 15.14
C GLY A 82 -15.61 -2.25 16.54
N LEU A 83 -14.90 -2.71 17.58
CA LEU A 83 -15.20 -2.40 18.96
C LEU A 83 -14.33 -1.25 19.48
N ASN A 84 -14.92 -0.35 20.25
CA ASN A 84 -14.19 0.67 20.98
C ASN A 84 -13.51 0.07 22.23
N GLU A 85 -12.76 0.90 22.97
CA GLU A 85 -12.07 0.49 24.21
C GLU A 85 -13.00 -0.08 25.31
N ARG A 86 -14.32 0.15 25.19
CA ARG A 86 -15.34 -0.39 26.11
C ARG A 86 -15.98 -1.68 25.58
N GLY A 87 -15.50 -2.23 24.47
CA GLY A 87 -16.09 -3.39 23.81
C GLY A 87 -17.41 -3.11 23.11
N GLN A 88 -17.75 -1.83 22.87
CA GLN A 88 -19.00 -1.43 22.22
C GLN A 88 -18.78 -1.26 20.72
N LYS A 89 -19.76 -1.67 19.91
CA LYS A 89 -19.74 -1.45 18.46
C LYS A 89 -19.65 0.04 18.14
N ILE A 90 -18.77 0.36 17.21
CA ILE A 90 -18.59 1.70 16.67
C ILE A 90 -19.66 1.93 15.59
N SER A 91 -20.24 3.13 15.58
CA SER A 91 -21.29 3.51 14.64
C SER A 91 -20.77 3.67 13.20
N ASP A 92 -21.64 3.45 12.22
CA ASP A 92 -21.36 3.70 10.81
C ASP A 92 -20.88 5.13 10.56
N GLY A 93 -19.92 5.29 9.63
CA GLY A 93 -19.41 6.59 9.23
C GLY A 93 -17.98 6.60 8.74
N ILE A 94 -17.43 7.81 8.59
CA ILE A 94 -16.03 8.03 8.21
C ILE A 94 -15.20 8.28 9.46
N TYR A 95 -14.13 7.50 9.58
CA TYR A 95 -13.13 7.58 10.62
C TYR A 95 -11.78 7.95 10.02
N TYR A 96 -10.88 8.46 10.85
CA TYR A 96 -9.52 8.79 10.46
C TYR A 96 -8.54 7.95 11.24
N TYR A 97 -7.40 7.59 10.65
CA TYR A 97 -6.37 6.88 11.38
C TYR A 97 -5.02 7.58 11.30
N ILE A 98 -4.21 7.32 12.33
CA ILE A 98 -2.76 7.55 12.33
C ILE A 98 -2.09 6.21 12.65
N LEU A 99 -1.13 5.83 11.81
CA LEU A 99 -0.28 4.66 11.96
C LEU A 99 1.17 5.12 12.12
N LYS A 100 1.78 4.83 13.26
CA LYS A 100 3.22 4.93 13.45
C LYS A 100 3.81 3.55 13.23
N ASP A 101 4.48 3.35 12.11
CA ASP A 101 5.19 2.11 11.77
C ASP A 101 6.68 2.42 11.58
N PRO A 102 7.52 2.14 12.60
CA PRO A 102 8.97 2.36 12.52
C PRO A 102 9.66 1.57 11.40
N ALA A 103 9.10 0.43 10.99
CA ALA A 103 9.65 -0.40 9.93
C ALA A 103 9.35 0.14 8.52
N ASP A 104 8.56 1.22 8.39
CA ASP A 104 8.17 1.85 7.13
C ASP A 104 7.55 0.87 6.09
N GLY A 105 6.84 -0.15 6.60
CA GLY A 105 6.21 -1.20 5.81
C GLY A 105 4.88 -0.81 5.18
N TYR A 106 4.32 0.35 5.55
CA TYR A 106 3.06 0.88 5.03
C TYR A 106 3.26 2.14 4.19
N ALA A 107 2.55 2.24 3.07
CA ALA A 107 2.67 3.33 2.11
C ALA A 107 2.17 4.68 2.65
N SER A 108 1.37 4.66 3.71
CA SER A 108 0.80 5.86 4.33
C SER A 108 0.69 5.68 5.84
N ASN A 109 1.04 6.71 6.57
CA ASN A 109 0.96 6.78 8.03
C ASN A 109 -0.37 7.40 8.53
N LYS A 110 -1.25 7.79 7.62
CA LYS A 110 -2.55 8.38 7.91
C LYS A 110 -3.52 8.17 6.76
N GLY A 111 -4.81 8.20 7.06
CA GLY A 111 -5.86 8.08 6.07
C GLY A 111 -7.23 8.06 6.70
N PHE A 112 -8.20 7.53 5.97
CA PHE A 112 -9.57 7.38 6.43
C PHE A 112 -10.05 5.92 6.30
N ILE A 113 -11.05 5.58 7.09
CA ILE A 113 -11.76 4.31 7.08
C ILE A 113 -13.24 4.63 6.93
N TYR A 114 -13.88 4.04 5.92
CA TYR A 114 -15.32 3.97 5.80
C TYR A 114 -15.80 2.73 6.56
N LEU A 115 -16.54 2.94 7.65
CA LEU A 115 -17.11 1.89 8.48
C LEU A 115 -18.61 1.77 8.19
N SER A 116 -19.07 0.56 7.85
CA SER A 116 -20.51 0.27 7.77
C SER A 116 -20.86 -1.09 8.37
N THR A 117 -21.79 -1.11 9.32
CA THR A 117 -22.25 -2.34 9.99
C THR A 117 -23.51 -2.92 9.35
N ASP A 118 -24.16 -2.17 8.45
CA ASP A 118 -25.31 -2.64 7.71
C ASP A 118 -24.91 -3.76 6.76
N LYS A 119 -25.70 -4.84 6.76
CA LYS A 119 -25.73 -5.74 5.61
C LYS A 119 -26.34 -4.93 4.49
N ASN A 120 -25.68 -4.86 3.34
CA ASN A 120 -26.29 -4.28 2.14
C ASN A 120 -27.44 -5.20 1.67
N THR A 121 -28.53 -5.27 2.43
CA THR A 121 -29.79 -5.84 2.00
C THR A 121 -30.35 -4.83 1.01
N GLY A 122 -29.97 -4.99 -0.25
CA GLY A 122 -30.59 -4.29 -1.36
C GLY A 122 -32.10 -4.37 -1.17
N GLY A 123 -32.73 -3.21 -1.12
CA GLY A 123 -34.12 -3.10 -0.72
C GLY A 123 -35.01 -4.04 -1.51
N GLU A 124 -35.52 -5.07 -0.84
CA GLU A 124 -36.85 -5.58 -1.15
C GLU A 124 -37.82 -4.47 -0.77
N ARG A 125 -37.99 -3.50 -1.68
CA ARG A 125 -39.24 -2.77 -1.76
C ARG A 125 -40.28 -3.79 -2.20
N GLY A 126 -41.04 -4.29 -1.22
CA GLY A 126 -42.33 -4.88 -1.49
C GLY A 126 -43.19 -3.85 -2.20
N GLU A 127 -43.59 -4.18 -3.41
CA GLU A 127 -44.87 -3.78 -4.01
C GLU A 127 -45.66 -5.05 -4.28
#